data_AF-A0A4Q1ZPP0-F1
#
_entry.id   AF-A0A4Q1ZPP0-F1
#
_cell.length_a   1.000
_cell.length_b   1.000
_cell.length_c   1.000
_cell.angle_alpha   90.00
_cell.angle_beta   90.00
_cell.angle_gamma   90.00
#
_symmetry.space_group_name_H-M   'P 1'
#
loop_
_entity.id
_entity.type
_entity.pdbx_description
1 polymer ?
#
loop_
_entity_poly.entity_id
_entity_poly.type
_entity_poly.pdbx_seq_one_letter_code
_entity_poly.pdbx_strand_id
1 'polypeptide(L)'
;ARIAGSLHMTIQTAVLIETLVELGASVRWASCNIFSTQDHAAAAIAEGGTPVFAIKGESLEEYWDYCDRIFRFPEGGANLILDDGGDATLYILMGARVEEGETDLIETPTSEEEEALFAQIRKRIAESPGWFVKQRHMIKGVSEETTTGVHRLYKMMEKGHLPFPAINVNDSVTKSK
;
A
#
# COMPACT_ATOMS: atom_id res chain seq x y z
N ALA A 1 2.91 16.45 0.89
CA ALA A 1 3.42 15.09 0.54
C ALA A 1 2.41 14.38 -0.37
N ARG A 2 2.76 13.26 -1.02
CA ARG A 2 1.82 12.39 -1.78
C ARG A 2 1.82 11.01 -1.13
N ILE A 3 0.84 10.75 -0.28
CA ILE A 3 0.82 9.59 0.63
C ILE A 3 -0.14 8.54 0.08
N ALA A 4 0.40 7.37 -0.26
CA ALA A 4 -0.39 6.16 -0.48
C ALA A 4 -0.58 5.45 0.86
N GLY A 5 -1.82 5.42 1.35
CA GLY A 5 -2.18 4.76 2.60
C GLY A 5 -2.83 3.39 2.36
N SER A 6 -2.33 2.37 3.04
CA SER A 6 -2.89 1.01 3.09
C SER A 6 -3.05 0.60 4.55
N LEU A 7 -4.20 0.93 5.12
CA LEU A 7 -4.54 0.71 6.53
C LEU A 7 -6.05 0.59 6.65
N HIS A 8 -6.55 -0.26 7.54
CA HIS A 8 -7.98 -0.42 7.84
C HIS A 8 -8.78 0.88 7.69
N MET A 9 -9.76 0.92 6.78
CA MET A 9 -10.52 2.14 6.51
C MET A 9 -11.65 2.31 7.55
N THR A 10 -11.28 2.81 8.73
CA THR A 10 -12.17 3.01 9.90
C THR A 10 -12.42 4.49 10.20
N ILE A 11 -13.29 4.79 11.17
CA ILE A 11 -13.47 6.15 11.70
C ILE A 11 -12.17 6.70 12.31
N GLN A 12 -11.37 5.86 12.96
CA GLN A 12 -10.09 6.29 13.54
C GLN A 12 -9.10 6.67 12.43
N THR A 13 -9.07 5.86 11.36
CA THR A 13 -8.26 6.14 10.17
C THR A 13 -8.76 7.37 9.43
N ALA A 14 -10.06 7.64 9.42
CA ALA A 14 -10.61 8.87 8.86
C ALA A 14 -10.01 10.12 9.55
N VAL A 15 -9.93 10.12 10.88
CA VAL A 15 -9.28 11.21 11.65
C VAL A 15 -7.79 11.34 11.28
N LEU A 16 -7.08 10.20 11.12
CA LEU A 16 -5.69 10.21 10.65
C LEU A 16 -5.56 10.83 9.25
N ILE A 17 -6.42 10.44 8.31
CA ILE A 17 -6.44 10.97 6.93
C ILE A 17 -6.66 12.48 6.94
N GLU A 18 -7.69 12.96 7.63
CA GLU A 18 -7.98 14.40 7.71
C GLU A 18 -6.83 15.17 8.36
N THR A 19 -6.18 14.60 9.38
CA THR A 19 -4.99 15.19 10.01
C THR A 19 -3.85 15.33 9.00
N LEU A 20 -3.58 14.31 8.18
CA LEU A 20 -2.55 14.37 7.14
C LEU A 20 -2.87 15.43 6.08
N VAL A 21 -4.13 15.52 5.66
CA VAL A 21 -4.60 16.52 4.69
C VAL A 21 -4.47 17.93 5.26
N GLU A 22 -4.86 18.16 6.51
CA GLU A 22 -4.72 19.45 7.21
C GLU A 22 -3.26 19.89 7.32
N LEU A 23 -2.34 18.94 7.44
CA LEU A 23 -0.89 19.18 7.40
C LEU A 23 -0.33 19.39 5.98
N GLY A 24 -1.18 19.41 4.95
CA GLY A 24 -0.82 19.70 3.56
C GLY A 24 -0.41 18.48 2.73
N ALA A 25 -0.81 17.26 3.13
CA ALA A 25 -0.63 16.07 2.30
C ALA A 25 -1.75 15.93 1.25
N SER A 26 -1.38 15.48 0.06
CA SER A 26 -2.30 14.83 -0.87
C SER A 26 -2.30 13.34 -0.56
N VAL A 27 -3.48 12.79 -0.32
CA VAL A 27 -3.65 11.44 0.23
C VAL A 27 -4.52 10.62 -0.72
N ARG A 28 -4.21 9.33 -0.85
CA ARG A 28 -5.04 8.32 -1.50
C ARG A 28 -5.03 7.08 -0.63
N TRP A 29 -6.18 6.45 -0.41
CA TRP A 29 -6.30 5.42 0.63
C TRP A 29 -7.00 4.15 0.14
N ALA A 30 -6.53 3.02 0.66
CA ALA A 30 -7.17 1.70 0.56
C ALA A 30 -7.09 1.01 1.93
N SER A 31 -7.97 0.05 2.14
CA SER A 31 -7.91 -0.80 3.33
C SER A 31 -6.79 -1.83 3.20
N CYS A 32 -6.21 -2.29 4.31
CA CYS A 32 -5.28 -3.43 4.35
C CYS A 32 -5.98 -4.76 4.69
N ASN A 33 -7.32 -4.77 4.78
CA ASN A 33 -8.09 -5.99 5.02
C ASN A 33 -9.52 -5.87 4.48
N ILE A 34 -9.93 -6.91 3.74
CA ILE A 34 -11.21 -7.00 3.03
C ILE A 34 -12.46 -6.87 3.90
N PHE A 35 -12.38 -7.09 5.22
CA PHE A 35 -13.54 -7.03 6.13
C PHE A 35 -13.49 -5.86 7.13
N SER A 36 -12.37 -5.14 7.18
CA SER A 36 -12.12 -4.14 8.23
C SER A 36 -12.74 -2.77 7.96
N THR A 37 -13.09 -2.49 6.70
CA THR A 37 -13.67 -1.21 6.30
C THR A 37 -14.97 -0.92 7.05
N GLN A 38 -15.11 0.32 7.49
CA GLN A 38 -16.38 0.91 7.92
C GLN A 38 -16.88 1.80 6.78
N ASP A 39 -17.88 1.33 6.02
CA ASP A 39 -18.28 1.99 4.77
C ASP A 39 -18.73 3.45 4.96
N HIS A 40 -19.32 3.77 6.11
CA HIS A 40 -19.69 5.15 6.45
C HIS A 40 -18.46 6.04 6.71
N ALA A 41 -17.36 5.50 7.22
CA ALA A 41 -16.08 6.21 7.33
C ALA A 41 -15.46 6.45 5.94
N ALA A 42 -15.44 5.40 5.10
CA ALA A 42 -14.95 5.50 3.73
C ALA A 42 -15.75 6.54 2.91
N ALA A 43 -17.09 6.53 3.04
CA ALA A 43 -17.97 7.48 2.39
C ALA A 43 -17.71 8.92 2.84
N ALA A 44 -17.55 9.18 4.14
CA ALA A 44 -17.28 10.52 4.66
C ALA A 44 -15.95 11.09 4.14
N ILE A 45 -14.89 10.27 4.11
CA ILE A 45 -13.58 10.70 3.57
C ILE A 45 -13.64 10.94 2.06
N ALA A 46 -14.39 10.10 1.33
CA ALA A 46 -14.60 10.29 -0.10
C ALA A 46 -15.40 11.57 -0.41
N GLU A 47 -16.44 11.87 0.36
CA GLU A 47 -17.22 13.12 0.26
C GLU A 47 -16.35 14.35 0.54
N GLY A 48 -15.39 14.24 1.47
CA GLY A 48 -14.36 15.25 1.73
C GLY A 48 -13.33 15.45 0.60
N GLY A 49 -13.44 14.67 -0.48
CA GLY A 49 -12.60 14.81 -1.68
C GLY A 49 -11.30 14.00 -1.67
N THR A 50 -11.02 13.23 -0.61
CA THR A 50 -9.87 12.31 -0.58
C THR A 50 -10.23 11.00 -1.27
N PRO A 51 -9.48 10.56 -2.29
CA PRO A 51 -9.75 9.28 -2.96
C PRO A 51 -9.58 8.08 -2.01
N VAL A 52 -10.68 7.34 -1.81
CA VAL A 52 -10.72 6.11 -1.01
C VAL A 52 -11.21 4.94 -1.87
N PHE A 53 -10.49 3.83 -1.78
CA PHE A 53 -10.78 2.57 -2.48
C PHE A 53 -10.87 1.46 -1.44
N ALA A 54 -12.01 1.38 -0.77
CA ALA A 54 -12.22 0.42 0.31
C ALA A 54 -13.72 0.18 0.49
N ILE A 55 -14.14 -1.07 0.45
CA ILE A 55 -15.54 -1.50 0.68
C ILE A 55 -15.52 -2.72 1.59
N LYS A 56 -16.39 -2.77 2.59
CA LYS A 56 -16.49 -3.92 3.46
C LYS A 56 -16.97 -5.15 2.69
N GLY A 57 -16.19 -6.23 2.74
CA GLY A 57 -16.47 -7.48 2.03
C GLY A 57 -16.04 -7.47 0.57
N GLU A 58 -15.13 -6.57 0.18
CA GLU A 58 -14.50 -6.60 -1.14
C GLU A 58 -13.80 -7.95 -1.40
N SER A 59 -13.74 -8.33 -2.68
CA SER A 59 -13.00 -9.51 -3.12
C SER A 59 -11.48 -9.29 -3.06
N LEU A 60 -10.70 -10.37 -3.13
CA LEU A 60 -9.23 -10.28 -3.20
C LEU A 60 -8.76 -9.58 -4.50
N GLU A 61 -9.51 -9.72 -5.60
CA GLU A 61 -9.23 -9.00 -6.85
C GLU A 61 -9.43 -7.49 -6.69
N GLU A 62 -10.54 -7.09 -6.06
CA GLU A 62 -10.81 -5.68 -5.75
C GLU A 62 -9.78 -5.11 -4.77
N TYR A 63 -9.42 -5.88 -3.73
CA TYR A 63 -8.39 -5.50 -2.76
C TYR A 63 -7.08 -5.09 -3.43
N TRP A 64 -6.53 -5.93 -4.32
CA TRP A 64 -5.28 -5.62 -5.01
C TRP A 64 -5.44 -4.53 -6.09
N ASP A 65 -6.60 -4.44 -6.76
CA ASP A 65 -6.90 -3.30 -7.64
C ASP A 65 -6.95 -1.98 -6.85
N TYR A 66 -7.48 -1.98 -5.64
CA TYR A 66 -7.52 -0.83 -4.74
C TYR A 66 -6.13 -0.45 -4.23
N CYS A 67 -5.32 -1.44 -3.84
CA CYS A 67 -3.90 -1.25 -3.51
C CYS A 67 -3.10 -0.65 -4.69
N ASP A 68 -3.44 -0.96 -5.94
CA ASP A 68 -2.83 -0.28 -7.09
C ASP A 68 -3.29 1.18 -7.23
N ARG A 69 -4.59 1.45 -7.01
CA ARG A 69 -5.19 2.79 -7.19
C ARG A 69 -4.65 3.85 -6.24
N ILE A 70 -4.17 3.49 -5.05
CA ILE A 70 -3.57 4.46 -4.11
C ILE A 70 -2.27 5.08 -4.63
N PHE A 71 -1.60 4.45 -5.60
CA PHE A 71 -0.39 5.01 -6.22
C PHE A 71 -0.67 5.91 -7.42
N ARG A 72 -1.92 5.95 -7.93
CA ARG A 72 -2.30 6.70 -9.14
C ARG A 72 -2.54 8.19 -8.86
N PHE A 73 -1.50 8.91 -8.47
CA PHE A 73 -1.52 10.38 -8.31
C PHE A 73 -1.44 11.09 -9.67
N PRO A 74 -2.17 12.21 -9.89
CA PRO A 74 -2.07 13.01 -11.12
C PRO A 74 -0.65 13.48 -11.43
N GLU A 75 0.17 13.72 -10.40
CA GLU A 75 1.57 14.15 -10.51
C GLU A 75 2.55 13.01 -10.82
N GLY A 76 2.05 11.79 -11.08
CA GLY A 76 2.81 10.67 -11.60
C GLY A 76 3.15 9.56 -10.62
N GLY A 77 2.79 9.67 -9.34
CA GLY A 77 2.97 8.60 -8.35
C GLY A 77 3.07 9.08 -6.90
N ALA A 78 2.96 8.16 -5.94
CA ALA A 78 3.15 8.45 -4.51
C ALA A 78 4.63 8.77 -4.20
N ASN A 79 4.91 9.47 -3.11
CA ASN A 79 6.27 9.67 -2.60
C ASN A 79 6.48 9.24 -1.14
N LEU A 80 5.42 8.84 -0.45
CA LEU A 80 5.46 8.20 0.86
C LEU A 80 4.43 7.07 0.89
N ILE A 81 4.71 6.04 1.68
CA ILE A 81 3.78 4.95 1.98
C ILE A 81 3.47 5.01 3.49
N LEU A 82 2.20 4.90 3.85
CA LEU A 82 1.74 4.62 5.21
C LEU A 82 1.07 3.25 5.17
N ASP A 83 1.69 2.26 5.82
CA ASP A 83 1.40 0.84 5.61
C ASP A 83 1.03 0.16 6.95
N ASP A 84 0.09 -0.76 6.88
CA ASP A 84 -0.34 -1.65 7.96
C ASP A 84 -0.40 -3.06 7.35
N GLY A 85 0.60 -3.89 7.70
CA GLY A 85 0.77 -5.25 7.20
C GLY A 85 1.80 -5.38 6.09
N GLY A 86 2.14 -4.28 5.41
CA GLY A 86 3.23 -4.20 4.44
C GLY A 86 2.82 -4.54 2.99
N ASP A 87 1.52 -4.57 2.68
CA ASP A 87 1.02 -5.00 1.37
C ASP A 87 1.27 -3.95 0.28
N ALA A 88 1.14 -2.66 0.59
CA ALA A 88 1.43 -1.59 -0.36
C ALA A 88 2.94 -1.58 -0.70
N THR A 89 3.78 -1.78 0.30
CA THR A 89 5.23 -1.93 0.12
C THR A 89 5.58 -3.17 -0.69
N LEU A 90 4.97 -4.31 -0.36
CA LEU A 90 5.15 -5.57 -1.08
C LEU A 90 4.78 -5.42 -2.56
N TYR A 91 3.62 -4.82 -2.86
CA TYR A 91 3.12 -4.61 -4.21
C TYR A 91 4.14 -3.85 -5.08
N ILE A 92 4.67 -2.74 -4.58
CA ILE A 92 5.64 -1.92 -5.31
C ILE A 92 6.97 -2.65 -5.52
N LEU A 93 7.51 -3.26 -4.46
CA LEU A 93 8.84 -3.88 -4.53
C LEU A 93 8.83 -5.19 -5.32
N MET A 94 7.78 -6.00 -5.20
CA MET A 94 7.62 -7.23 -5.98
C MET A 94 7.42 -6.90 -7.46
N GLY A 95 6.51 -5.98 -7.79
CA GLY A 95 6.28 -5.59 -9.18
C GLY A 95 7.54 -5.01 -9.84
N ALA A 96 8.33 -4.21 -9.12
CA ALA A 96 9.57 -3.64 -9.65
C ALA A 96 10.62 -4.71 -9.96
N ARG A 97 10.75 -5.74 -9.10
CA ARG A 97 11.67 -6.86 -9.33
C ARG A 97 11.24 -7.71 -10.53
N VAL A 98 9.93 -7.92 -10.69
CA VAL A 98 9.39 -8.60 -11.89
C VAL A 98 9.70 -7.79 -13.15
N GLU A 99 9.52 -6.47 -13.14
CA GLU A 99 9.90 -5.59 -14.25
C GLU A 99 11.41 -5.62 -14.56
N GLU A 100 12.24 -5.90 -13.56
CA GLU A 100 13.71 -6.01 -13.67
C GLU A 100 14.19 -7.43 -14.06
N GLY A 101 13.26 -8.34 -14.33
CA GLY A 101 13.55 -9.67 -14.88
C GLY A 101 13.41 -10.83 -13.91
N GLU A 102 13.06 -10.61 -12.64
CA GLU A 102 12.75 -11.68 -11.68
C GLU A 102 11.32 -12.21 -11.88
N THR A 103 11.02 -12.72 -13.08
CA THR A 103 9.65 -13.12 -13.47
C THR A 103 9.09 -14.28 -12.64
N ASP A 104 9.97 -15.16 -12.16
CA ASP A 104 9.63 -16.35 -11.37
C ASP A 104 8.89 -16.02 -10.07
N LEU A 105 9.02 -14.78 -9.57
CA LEU A 105 8.37 -14.31 -8.33
C LEU A 105 6.84 -14.42 -8.34
N ILE A 106 6.24 -14.42 -9.53
CA ILE A 106 4.78 -14.40 -9.70
C ILE A 106 4.26 -15.57 -10.54
N GLU A 107 5.07 -16.60 -10.78
CA GLU A 107 4.70 -17.73 -11.62
C GLU A 107 3.83 -18.77 -10.93
N THR A 108 4.13 -19.09 -9.67
CA THR A 108 3.44 -20.14 -8.92
C THR A 108 2.82 -19.57 -7.64
N PRO A 109 1.53 -19.16 -7.67
CA PRO A 109 0.85 -18.74 -6.45
C PRO A 109 0.67 -19.93 -5.50
N THR A 110 0.80 -19.66 -4.20
CA THR A 110 0.63 -20.63 -3.11
C THR A 110 -0.65 -20.40 -2.30
N SER A 111 -1.39 -19.33 -2.61
CA SER A 111 -2.66 -18.96 -1.98
C SER A 111 -3.56 -18.20 -2.97
N GLU A 112 -4.86 -18.10 -2.66
CA GLU A 112 -5.81 -17.26 -3.42
C GLU A 112 -5.42 -15.77 -3.39
N GLU A 113 -4.82 -15.32 -2.29
CA GLU A 113 -4.31 -13.95 -2.13
C GLU A 113 -3.14 -13.68 -3.09
N GLU A 114 -2.21 -14.63 -3.20
CA GLU A 114 -1.09 -14.53 -4.15
C GLU A 114 -1.58 -14.61 -5.60
N GLU A 115 -2.59 -15.43 -5.90
CA GLU A 115 -3.19 -15.48 -7.23
C GLU A 115 -3.72 -14.10 -7.66
N ALA A 116 -4.48 -13.44 -6.77
CA ALA A 116 -5.00 -12.10 -7.02
C ALA A 116 -3.89 -11.03 -7.12
N LEU A 117 -2.89 -11.08 -6.22
CA LEU A 117 -1.72 -10.18 -6.26
C LEU A 117 -0.96 -10.31 -7.58
N PHE A 118 -0.65 -11.55 -7.98
CA PHE A 118 0.15 -11.83 -9.17
C PHE A 118 -0.61 -11.41 -10.43
N ALA A 119 -1.92 -11.69 -10.48
CA ALA A 119 -2.78 -11.23 -11.57
C ALA A 119 -2.77 -9.70 -11.67
N GLN A 120 -2.88 -8.98 -10.54
CA GLN A 120 -2.85 -7.52 -10.52
C GLN A 120 -1.48 -6.95 -10.94
N ILE A 121 -0.36 -7.57 -10.54
CA ILE A 121 0.98 -7.18 -11.00
C ILE A 121 1.09 -7.34 -12.52
N ARG A 122 0.67 -8.50 -13.06
CA ARG A 122 0.69 -8.75 -14.52
C ARG A 122 -0.15 -7.72 -15.28
N LYS A 123 -1.36 -7.45 -14.78
CA LYS A 123 -2.27 -6.44 -15.33
C LYS A 123 -1.59 -5.06 -15.38
N ARG A 124 -1.01 -4.60 -14.27
CA ARG A 124 -0.31 -3.31 -14.20
C ARG A 124 0.88 -3.25 -15.16
N ILE A 125 1.74 -4.27 -15.19
CA ILE A 125 2.90 -4.30 -16.11
C ILE A 125 2.44 -4.22 -17.57
N ALA A 126 1.39 -4.95 -17.94
CA ALA A 126 0.84 -4.92 -19.28
C ALA A 126 0.23 -3.55 -19.65
N GLU A 127 -0.49 -2.93 -18.71
CA GLU A 127 -1.09 -1.60 -18.91
C GLU A 127 -0.05 -0.48 -19.00
N SER A 128 1.05 -0.58 -18.24
CA SER A 128 2.05 0.49 -18.11
C SER A 128 3.42 -0.08 -17.77
N PRO A 129 4.18 -0.57 -18.76
CA PRO A 129 5.51 -1.12 -18.53
C PRO A 129 6.47 -0.12 -17.89
N GLY A 130 7.22 -0.55 -16.87
CA GLY A 130 8.17 0.29 -16.13
C GLY A 130 7.54 1.14 -15.02
N TRP A 131 6.23 0.95 -14.77
CA TRP A 131 5.50 1.72 -13.78
C TRP A 131 5.97 1.42 -12.35
N PHE A 132 6.21 0.14 -12.03
CA PHE A 132 6.63 -0.24 -10.67
C PHE A 132 8.03 0.29 -10.35
N VAL A 133 8.98 0.11 -11.27
CA VAL A 133 10.34 0.64 -11.11
C VAL A 133 10.31 2.16 -10.97
N LYS A 134 9.51 2.86 -11.77
CA LYS A 134 9.35 4.32 -11.64
C LYS A 134 8.76 4.68 -10.27
N GLN A 135 7.69 4.01 -9.83
CA GLN A 135 7.03 4.25 -8.55
C GLN A 135 7.98 4.00 -7.37
N ARG A 136 8.75 2.90 -7.39
CA ARG A 136 9.77 2.58 -6.38
C ARG A 136 10.77 3.73 -6.20
N HIS A 137 11.28 4.30 -7.29
CA HIS A 137 12.24 5.42 -7.23
C HIS A 137 11.64 6.73 -6.72
N MET A 138 10.31 6.89 -6.75
CA MET A 138 9.63 8.07 -6.21
C MET A 138 9.40 7.99 -4.70
N ILE A 139 9.37 6.78 -4.11
CA ILE A 139 9.14 6.58 -2.68
C ILE A 139 10.35 7.06 -1.88
N LYS A 140 10.10 7.99 -0.96
CA LYS A 140 11.11 8.53 -0.03
C LYS A 140 11.19 7.76 1.27
N GLY A 141 10.18 6.97 1.60
CA GLY A 141 10.14 6.11 2.76
C GLY A 141 8.76 5.54 3.04
N VAL A 142 8.72 4.60 3.99
CA VAL A 142 7.50 3.96 4.51
C VAL A 142 7.45 4.04 6.02
N SER A 143 6.27 4.22 6.60
CA SER A 143 6.00 3.97 8.02
C SER A 143 5.08 2.75 8.15
N GLU A 144 5.50 1.76 8.93
CA GLU A 144 4.78 0.49 9.10
C GLU A 144 4.31 0.31 10.55
N GLU A 145 3.02 0.02 10.70
CA GLU A 145 2.34 -0.02 12.00
C GLU A 145 2.30 -1.40 12.66
N THR A 146 2.47 -2.51 11.94
CA THR A 146 2.26 -3.86 12.50
C THR A 146 3.52 -4.68 12.64
N THR A 147 3.51 -5.62 13.59
CA THR A 147 4.56 -6.63 13.74
C THR A 147 4.80 -7.41 12.44
N THR A 148 3.73 -7.79 11.72
CA THR A 148 3.83 -8.56 10.47
C THR A 148 4.55 -7.77 9.37
N GLY A 149 4.14 -6.52 9.13
CA GLY A 149 4.78 -5.67 8.13
C GLY A 149 6.22 -5.33 8.52
N VAL A 150 6.49 -5.07 9.81
CA VAL A 150 7.85 -4.84 10.32
C VAL A 150 8.76 -6.04 10.06
N HIS A 151 8.28 -7.27 10.29
CA HIS A 151 9.06 -8.47 9.96
C HIS A 151 9.33 -8.58 8.45
N ARG A 152 8.38 -8.20 7.59
CA ARG A 152 8.60 -8.14 6.13
C ARG A 152 9.69 -7.12 5.78
N LEU A 153 9.65 -5.93 6.37
CA LEU A 153 10.66 -4.88 6.17
C LEU A 153 12.06 -5.33 6.61
N TYR A 154 12.20 -5.96 7.78
CA TYR A 154 13.50 -6.50 8.22
C TYR A 154 14.03 -7.57 7.25
N LYS A 155 13.19 -8.50 6.79
CA LYS A 155 13.59 -9.50 5.79
C LYS A 155 14.05 -8.86 4.47
N MET A 156 13.39 -7.79 4.03
CA MET A 156 13.81 -7.04 2.84
C MET A 156 15.15 -6.33 3.08
N MET A 157 15.34 -5.71 4.24
CA MET A 157 16.57 -5.04 4.63
C MET A 157 17.76 -6.02 4.68
N GLU A 158 17.60 -7.16 5.34
CA GLU A 158 18.63 -8.21 5.43
C GLU A 158 19.06 -8.74 4.06
N LYS A 159 18.13 -8.79 3.10
CA LYS A 159 18.38 -9.22 1.72
C LYS A 159 18.88 -8.08 0.80
N GLY A 160 18.97 -6.84 1.29
CA GLY A 160 19.34 -5.68 0.47
C GLY A 160 18.26 -5.25 -0.53
N HIS A 161 17.01 -5.64 -0.32
CA HIS A 161 15.87 -5.36 -1.20
C HIS A 161 15.01 -4.17 -0.76
N LEU A 162 15.39 -3.46 0.30
CA LEU A 162 14.68 -2.28 0.82
C LEU A 162 15.40 -0.99 0.35
N PRO A 163 14.90 -0.31 -0.71
CA PRO A 163 15.65 0.76 -1.38
C PRO A 163 15.43 2.15 -0.77
N PHE A 164 14.55 2.28 0.23
CA PHE A 164 14.22 3.52 0.91
C PHE A 164 14.13 3.30 2.42
N PRO A 165 14.30 4.35 3.26
CA PRO A 165 14.18 4.21 4.71
C PRO A 165 12.77 3.75 5.12
N ALA A 166 12.71 2.90 6.12
CA ALA A 166 11.47 2.44 6.73
C ALA A 166 11.46 2.77 8.23
N ILE A 167 10.34 3.27 8.73
CA ILE A 167 10.10 3.56 10.14
C ILE A 167 9.21 2.47 10.71
N ASN A 168 9.74 1.72 11.67
CA ASN A 168 8.98 0.78 12.50
C ASN A 168 8.19 1.58 13.55
N VAL A 169 6.91 1.83 13.28
CA VAL A 169 6.01 2.52 14.22
C VAL A 169 5.55 1.55 15.30
N ASN A 170 5.35 0.27 14.94
CA ASN A 170 4.88 -0.80 15.83
C ASN A 170 5.63 -0.84 17.17
N ASP A 171 6.97 -0.76 17.15
CA ASP A 171 7.81 -0.92 18.34
C ASP A 171 8.00 0.37 19.14
N SER A 172 7.30 1.45 18.78
CA SER A 172 7.19 2.62 19.65
C SER A 172 6.54 2.21 20.98
N VAL A 173 7.05 2.73 22.10
CA VAL A 173 6.54 2.36 23.45
C VAL A 173 5.05 2.66 23.59
N THR A 174 4.58 3.77 23.03
CA THR A 174 3.17 4.20 23.05
C THR A 174 2.26 3.45 22.08
N LYS A 175 2.80 2.51 21.31
CA LYS A 175 2.06 1.66 20.36
C LYS A 175 2.07 0.20 20.83
N SER A 176 3.24 -0.31 21.19
CA SER A 176 3.46 -1.73 21.52
C SER A 176 2.99 -2.18 22.91
N LYS A 177 2.69 -1.25 23.82
CA LYS A 177 2.26 -1.52 25.20
C LYS A 177 0.79 -1.17 25.40
#